data_AF-A0A7V3ADA9-F1
#
_entry.id   AF-A0A7V3ADA9-F1
#
_cell.length_a   1.000
_cell.length_b   1.000
_cell.length_c   1.000
_cell.angle_alpha   90.00
_cell.angle_beta   90.00
_cell.angle_gamma   90.00
#
_symmetry.space_group_name_H-M   'P 1'
#
loop_
_entity.id
_entity.type
_entity.pdbx_description
1 polymer ?
#
loop_
_entity_poly.entity_id
_entity_poly.type
_entity_poly.pdbx_seq_one_letter_code
_entity_poly.pdbx_strand_id
1 'polypeptide(L)'
;MNLAALLGVASCILACPPNDPGTVVVVGGALKPIQFNVPGSVDCRLAYNTSRLALFFDAGATQPAPPNTTFQSPPAVIEHGDMNLDGRVNGADIQKFVEVLLGLDPNPVLIAQADFDENMVLNSNDTALFVNALLSGVTATSTVTLFAQGLSASAALCDTPVDILTDEDMNGTFVLAGTVETTVVALTLTPSSGPVGTPVTATIAPAIAPLTFTGATTAQWSGVFQPMVGSPSATFQIQYGAAQVREQSATQAILIVGDGTLVNAPDFATTRAPGSLVGTLTISFGSNVVGKPFSFAPSPTGQWRKIDYLDDSISTGPPVLGMEPSNLEVMVISIEDDPNAQDEFVLLHAYGFHFAAVVEIEENPTTAASSPATLSVDLVSYDPSDVEFHRLSSVTLTKVTNDGDPTKIVYTSDLAKPIILVDYPLHPMAFPNVYLLRMPAGGEGTAAIVPHIGS
;
A
#
# COMPACT_ATOMS: atom_id res chain seq x y z
N MET A 1 -43.34 19.39 -42.88
CA MET A 1 -42.22 20.07 -42.19
C MET A 1 -42.40 19.88 -40.70
N ASN A 2 -41.54 19.07 -40.08
CA ASN A 2 -40.98 19.26 -38.74
C ASN A 2 -40.08 18.05 -38.45
N LEU A 3 -38.78 18.25 -38.66
CA LEU A 3 -37.71 17.29 -38.42
C LEU A 3 -36.80 17.90 -37.35
N ALA A 4 -37.19 17.77 -36.09
CA ALA A 4 -36.42 18.20 -34.92
C ALA A 4 -36.81 17.34 -33.72
N ALA A 5 -36.37 16.08 -33.71
CA ALA A 5 -36.32 15.19 -32.55
C ALA A 5 -35.67 13.86 -32.95
N LEU A 6 -34.40 13.86 -33.37
CA LEU A 6 -33.67 12.62 -33.62
C LEU A 6 -32.14 12.83 -33.47
N LEU A 7 -31.71 13.18 -32.25
CA LEU A 7 -30.34 12.91 -31.80
C LEU A 7 -30.47 11.94 -30.64
N GLY A 8 -30.51 10.67 -31.03
CA GLY A 8 -30.72 9.54 -30.14
C GLY A 8 -29.57 9.42 -29.16
N VAL A 9 -29.94 9.34 -27.89
CA VAL A 9 -29.24 8.54 -26.90
C VAL A 9 -29.33 7.09 -27.39
N ALA A 10 -28.48 6.73 -28.34
CA ALA A 10 -28.24 5.33 -28.69
C ALA A 10 -27.44 4.75 -27.54
N SER A 11 -28.15 4.26 -26.53
CA SER A 11 -27.62 3.38 -25.51
C SER A 11 -27.07 2.13 -26.19
N CYS A 12 -25.78 2.14 -26.52
CA CYS A 12 -25.04 0.94 -26.86
C CYS A 12 -24.99 0.05 -25.62
N ILE A 13 -26.01 -0.78 -25.45
CA ILE A 13 -25.90 -2.05 -24.72
C ILE A 13 -25.25 -3.03 -25.70
N LEU A 14 -24.02 -2.73 -26.12
CA LEU A 14 -23.10 -3.74 -26.61
C LEU A 14 -22.35 -4.18 -25.36
N ALA A 15 -22.49 -5.46 -24.99
CA ALA A 15 -21.66 -6.04 -23.95
C ALA A 15 -20.20 -5.72 -24.30
N CYS A 16 -19.52 -4.95 -23.44
CA CYS A 16 -18.13 -4.61 -23.68
C CYS A 16 -17.33 -5.90 -23.88
N PRO A 17 -16.50 -5.99 -24.94
CA PRO A 17 -15.63 -7.14 -25.14
C PRO A 17 -14.71 -7.29 -23.92
N PRO A 18 -14.21 -8.51 -23.64
CA PRO A 18 -13.34 -8.80 -22.50
C PRO A 18 -11.95 -8.21 -22.73
N ASN A 19 -11.85 -6.89 -22.77
CA ASN A 19 -10.62 -6.16 -22.91
C ASN A 19 -10.03 -5.90 -21.52
N ASP A 20 -8.71 -5.74 -21.46
CA ASP A 20 -8.04 -5.29 -20.25
C ASP A 20 -8.68 -4.00 -19.72
N PRO A 21 -8.83 -3.86 -18.39
CA PRO A 21 -9.47 -2.71 -17.80
C PRO A 21 -8.60 -1.49 -18.08
N GLY A 22 -9.24 -0.35 -18.30
CA GLY A 22 -8.55 0.92 -18.43
C GLY A 22 -7.84 1.34 -17.14
N THR A 23 -7.51 2.63 -17.03
CA THR A 23 -6.84 3.15 -15.83
C THR A 23 -7.72 2.92 -14.60
N VAL A 24 -7.25 2.13 -13.63
CA VAL A 24 -8.07 1.76 -12.46
C VAL A 24 -8.01 2.84 -11.39
N VAL A 25 -9.19 3.40 -11.06
CA VAL A 25 -9.39 4.46 -10.07
C VAL A 25 -10.24 3.94 -8.91
N VAL A 26 -9.81 4.24 -7.68
CA VAL A 26 -10.46 3.75 -6.46
C VAL A 26 -11.35 4.80 -5.84
N VAL A 27 -12.57 4.42 -5.46
CA VAL A 27 -13.52 5.30 -4.75
C VAL A 27 -12.96 5.71 -3.40
N GLY A 28 -12.83 7.03 -3.19
CA GLY A 28 -12.20 7.60 -2.00
C GLY A 28 -10.75 7.15 -1.79
N GLY A 29 -10.10 6.61 -2.82
CA GLY A 29 -8.71 6.18 -2.79
C GLY A 29 -7.73 7.31 -3.10
N ALA A 30 -6.45 6.96 -3.23
CA ALA A 30 -5.42 7.88 -3.70
C ALA A 30 -5.68 8.29 -5.16
N LEU A 31 -5.28 9.51 -5.52
CA LEU A 31 -5.41 10.00 -6.88
C LEU A 31 -4.60 9.13 -7.85
N LYS A 32 -5.16 8.89 -9.03
CA LYS A 32 -4.52 8.11 -10.09
C LYS A 32 -4.19 9.01 -11.28
N PRO A 33 -2.93 9.05 -11.75
CA PRO A 33 -2.59 9.86 -12.90
C PRO A 33 -3.21 9.26 -14.18
N ILE A 34 -3.73 10.15 -15.03
CA ILE A 34 -4.19 9.90 -16.38
C ILE A 34 -3.39 10.81 -17.29
N GLN A 35 -2.78 10.25 -18.33
CA GLN A 35 -1.90 11.00 -19.23
C GLN A 35 -2.49 11.04 -20.64
N PHE A 36 -2.40 12.22 -21.24
CA PHE A 36 -2.78 12.46 -22.63
C PHE A 36 -1.60 13.08 -23.36
N ASN A 37 -1.34 12.60 -24.57
CA ASN A 37 -0.45 13.29 -25.50
C ASN A 37 -1.31 14.14 -26.43
N VAL A 38 -1.13 15.45 -26.36
CA VAL A 38 -1.86 16.45 -27.14
C VAL A 38 -0.86 17.40 -27.80
N PRO A 39 -1.23 18.15 -28.85
CA PRO A 39 -0.43 19.28 -29.32
C PRO A 39 0.02 20.20 -28.18
N GLY A 40 1.21 20.77 -28.28
CA GLY A 40 1.69 21.78 -27.34
C GLY A 40 1.02 23.14 -27.55
N SER A 41 0.96 23.93 -26.48
CA SER A 41 0.47 25.32 -26.51
C SER A 41 -0.95 25.55 -27.07
N VAL A 42 -1.80 24.51 -27.21
CA VAL A 42 -3.19 24.65 -27.68
C VAL A 42 -4.19 24.68 -26.54
N ASP A 43 -5.36 25.26 -26.80
CA ASP A 43 -6.48 25.19 -25.88
C ASP A 43 -7.05 23.78 -25.84
N CYS A 44 -7.18 23.24 -24.63
CA CYS A 44 -7.72 21.93 -24.33
C CYS A 44 -9.02 22.06 -23.54
N ARG A 45 -9.89 21.05 -23.65
CA ARG A 45 -11.14 20.94 -22.89
C ARG A 45 -11.39 19.52 -22.42
N LEU A 46 -11.81 19.36 -21.17
CA LEU A 46 -12.13 18.04 -20.59
C LEU A 46 -13.59 17.65 -20.81
N ALA A 47 -13.86 16.37 -21.08
CA ALA A 47 -15.20 15.79 -20.99
C ALA A 47 -15.16 14.43 -20.27
N TYR A 48 -15.96 14.30 -19.20
CA TYR A 48 -16.05 13.08 -18.40
C TYR A 48 -17.33 13.07 -17.55
N ASN A 49 -17.65 11.93 -16.94
CA ASN A 49 -18.82 11.78 -16.07
C ASN A 49 -18.51 12.14 -14.59
N THR A 50 -19.01 13.30 -14.14
CA THR A 50 -18.81 13.82 -12.76
C THR A 50 -19.52 13.05 -11.66
N SER A 51 -20.50 12.21 -11.99
CA SER A 51 -21.12 11.35 -10.98
C SER A 51 -20.21 10.19 -10.57
N ARG A 52 -19.16 9.91 -11.35
CA ARG A 52 -18.29 8.74 -11.22
C ARG A 52 -16.85 9.10 -10.88
N LEU A 53 -16.36 10.22 -11.43
CA LEU A 53 -14.99 10.68 -11.29
C LEU A 53 -14.94 12.15 -10.84
N ALA A 54 -13.88 12.50 -10.13
CA ALA A 54 -13.39 13.87 -10.01
C ALA A 54 -11.97 13.93 -10.59
N LEU A 55 -11.66 14.97 -11.36
CA LEU A 55 -10.34 15.20 -11.94
C LEU A 55 -9.68 16.42 -11.31
N PHE A 56 -8.35 16.44 -11.27
CA PHE A 56 -7.53 17.52 -10.72
C PHE A 56 -6.30 17.74 -11.61
N PHE A 57 -5.79 18.97 -11.67
CA PHE A 57 -4.55 19.29 -12.39
C PHE A 57 -3.29 19.02 -11.57
N ASP A 58 -3.45 18.76 -10.28
CA ASP A 58 -2.36 18.53 -9.34
C ASP A 58 -2.59 17.31 -8.45
N ALA A 59 -1.50 16.68 -8.01
CA ALA A 59 -1.54 15.49 -7.16
C ALA A 59 -2.05 15.75 -5.74
N GLY A 60 -2.11 17.01 -5.31
CA GLY A 60 -2.63 17.43 -4.01
C GLY A 60 -4.15 17.62 -3.99
N ALA A 61 -4.82 17.48 -5.14
CA ALA A 61 -6.25 17.73 -5.31
C ALA A 61 -6.67 19.14 -4.83
N THR A 62 -5.84 20.16 -5.08
CA THR A 62 -6.10 21.52 -4.56
C THR A 62 -7.32 22.17 -5.21
N GLN A 63 -7.52 21.95 -6.51
CA GLN A 63 -8.66 22.46 -7.25
C GLN A 63 -9.21 21.40 -8.20
N PRO A 64 -10.50 21.03 -8.08
CA PRO A 64 -11.11 20.13 -9.05
C PRO A 64 -11.13 20.79 -10.44
N ALA A 65 -11.06 19.96 -11.47
CA ALA A 65 -11.19 20.31 -12.88
C ALA A 65 -12.57 19.83 -13.38
N PRO A 66 -13.64 20.66 -13.26
CA PRO A 66 -14.96 20.31 -13.77
C PRO A 66 -14.97 19.91 -15.26
N PRO A 67 -16.01 19.21 -15.73
CA PRO A 67 -16.22 19.02 -17.16
C PRO A 67 -16.33 20.36 -17.87
N ASN A 68 -15.86 20.37 -19.11
CA ASN A 68 -15.74 21.55 -19.96
C ASN A 68 -14.77 22.62 -19.43
N THR A 69 -13.96 22.33 -18.40
CA THR A 69 -12.84 23.20 -18.04
C THR A 69 -11.89 23.32 -19.23
N THR A 70 -11.64 24.56 -19.64
CA THR A 70 -10.67 24.92 -20.67
C THR A 70 -9.33 25.25 -20.02
N PHE A 71 -8.24 24.77 -20.59
CA PHE A 71 -6.88 25.04 -20.12
C PHE A 71 -5.92 24.95 -21.30
N GLN A 72 -4.77 25.61 -21.21
CA GLN A 72 -3.74 25.49 -22.24
C GLN A 72 -2.86 24.27 -21.94
N SER A 73 -2.63 23.42 -22.94
CA SER A 73 -1.63 22.35 -22.83
C SER A 73 -0.25 22.94 -22.56
N PRO A 74 0.64 22.24 -21.83
CA PRO A 74 2.02 22.68 -21.68
C PRO A 74 2.68 22.99 -23.04
N PRO A 75 3.65 23.90 -23.08
CA PRO A 75 4.48 24.06 -24.28
C PRO A 75 5.08 22.70 -24.64
N ALA A 76 4.96 22.29 -25.89
CA ALA A 76 5.65 21.10 -26.33
C ALA A 76 7.16 21.36 -26.32
N VAL A 77 7.93 20.31 -26.05
CA VAL A 77 9.36 20.34 -26.34
C VAL A 77 9.45 20.30 -27.85
N ILE A 78 9.79 21.43 -28.47
CA ILE A 78 9.88 21.54 -29.91
C ILE A 78 11.08 20.70 -30.35
N GLU A 79 10.82 19.52 -30.91
CA GLU A 79 11.74 18.93 -31.87
C GLU A 79 11.68 19.82 -33.13
N HIS A 80 12.79 20.48 -33.43
CA HIS A 80 13.16 21.05 -34.72
C HIS A 80 12.01 21.37 -35.73
N GLY A 81 11.65 22.65 -35.91
CA GLY A 81 10.87 23.10 -37.08
C GLY A 81 9.94 24.29 -36.83
N ASP A 82 9.55 24.53 -35.58
CA ASP A 82 8.64 25.62 -35.18
C ASP A 82 9.45 26.92 -34.98
N MET A 83 9.69 27.62 -36.09
CA MET A 83 10.57 28.79 -36.16
C MET A 83 9.90 30.07 -35.69
N ASN A 84 8.57 30.10 -35.60
CA ASN A 84 7.83 31.24 -35.07
C ASN A 84 7.41 31.07 -33.60
N LEU A 85 7.69 29.90 -32.99
CA LEU A 85 7.39 29.53 -31.61
C LEU A 85 5.89 29.49 -31.30
N ASP A 86 5.06 29.14 -32.29
CA ASP A 86 3.61 29.01 -32.15
C ASP A 86 3.16 27.60 -31.74
N GLY A 87 4.10 26.66 -31.57
CA GLY A 87 3.88 25.27 -31.22
C GLY A 87 3.61 24.36 -32.42
N ARG A 88 3.68 24.87 -33.65
CA ARG A 88 3.34 24.13 -34.87
C ARG A 88 4.46 24.29 -35.90
N VAL A 89 4.68 23.25 -36.70
CA VAL A 89 5.55 23.33 -37.88
C VAL A 89 4.66 23.45 -39.12
N ASN A 90 4.47 24.67 -39.60
CA ASN A 90 3.58 25.01 -40.71
C ASN A 90 4.14 26.12 -41.62
N GLY A 91 3.33 26.59 -42.56
CA GLY A 91 3.76 27.61 -43.54
C GLY A 91 4.21 28.94 -42.93
N ALA A 92 3.74 29.28 -41.72
CA ALA A 92 4.14 30.48 -40.99
C ALA A 92 5.61 30.43 -40.53
N ASP A 93 6.15 29.23 -40.29
CA ASP A 93 7.55 29.01 -39.89
C ASP A 93 8.53 29.28 -41.02
N ILE A 94 8.08 29.12 -42.28
CA ILE A 94 8.93 29.31 -43.47
C ILE A 94 9.50 30.73 -43.47
N GLN A 95 8.66 31.73 -43.20
CA GLN A 95 9.09 33.13 -43.22
C GLN A 95 10.13 33.40 -42.13
N LYS A 96 9.95 32.82 -40.94
CA LYS A 96 10.92 32.97 -39.85
C LYS A 96 12.21 32.23 -40.10
N PHE A 97 12.16 31.01 -40.62
CA PHE A 97 13.35 30.28 -41.05
C PHE A 97 14.17 31.07 -42.07
N VAL A 98 13.51 31.62 -43.10
CA VAL A 98 14.15 32.40 -44.17
C VAL A 98 14.77 33.69 -43.62
N GLU A 99 14.10 34.38 -42.70
CA GLU A 99 14.65 35.57 -42.06
C GLU A 99 15.95 35.28 -41.30
N VAL A 100 16.01 34.16 -40.58
CA VAL A 100 17.22 33.73 -39.86
C VAL A 100 18.31 33.28 -40.83
N LEU A 101 17.97 32.48 -41.86
CA LEU A 101 18.90 31.99 -42.89
C LEU A 101 19.55 33.13 -43.69
N LEU A 102 18.81 34.22 -43.94
CA LEU A 102 19.31 35.39 -44.64
C LEU A 102 20.00 36.41 -43.72
N GLY A 103 20.06 36.14 -42.41
CA GLY A 103 20.65 37.05 -41.41
C GLY A 103 19.84 38.34 -41.20
N LEU A 104 18.54 38.31 -41.52
CA LEU A 104 17.62 39.43 -41.33
C LEU A 104 17.10 39.51 -39.89
N ASP A 105 17.03 38.37 -39.19
CA ASP A 105 16.70 38.29 -37.76
C ASP A 105 17.96 37.90 -36.95
N PRO A 106 18.59 38.83 -36.21
CA PRO A 106 19.82 38.57 -35.47
C PRO A 106 19.57 37.92 -34.10
N ASN A 107 18.36 37.43 -33.82
CA ASN A 107 18.05 36.82 -32.53
C ASN A 107 18.85 35.51 -32.34
N PRO A 108 19.78 35.44 -31.37
CA PRO A 108 20.64 34.27 -31.18
C PRO A 108 19.86 33.00 -30.82
N VAL A 109 18.66 33.13 -30.22
CA VAL A 109 17.80 31.97 -29.90
C VAL A 109 17.26 31.35 -31.19
N LEU A 110 16.76 32.16 -32.11
CA LEU A 110 16.23 31.69 -33.39
C LEU A 110 17.33 31.17 -34.31
N ILE A 111 18.53 31.76 -34.26
CA ILE A 111 19.71 31.26 -34.99
C ILE A 111 20.10 29.87 -34.50
N ALA A 112 20.17 29.66 -33.19
CA ALA A 112 20.47 28.34 -32.62
C ALA A 112 19.36 27.32 -32.94
N GLN A 113 18.10 27.76 -32.98
CA GLN A 113 16.97 26.89 -33.31
C GLN A 113 16.92 26.51 -34.81
N ALA A 114 17.40 27.38 -35.69
CA ALA A 114 17.47 27.13 -37.13
C ALA A 114 18.63 26.18 -37.52
N ASP A 115 19.61 25.97 -36.64
CA ASP A 115 20.75 25.05 -36.82
C ASP A 115 20.32 23.61 -36.50
N PHE A 116 19.52 23.04 -37.39
CA PHE A 116 18.85 21.76 -37.22
C PHE A 116 19.80 20.55 -37.14
N ASP A 117 21.01 20.64 -37.69
CA ASP A 117 22.04 19.60 -37.56
C ASP A 117 23.08 19.88 -36.45
N GLU A 118 22.87 20.95 -35.67
CA GLU A 118 23.68 21.39 -34.54
C GLU A 118 25.18 21.60 -34.87
N ASN A 119 25.52 21.89 -36.14
CA ASN A 119 26.91 22.04 -36.56
C ASN A 119 27.48 23.47 -36.34
N MET A 120 26.69 24.37 -35.77
CA MET A 120 26.94 25.79 -35.54
C MET A 120 26.99 26.66 -36.82
N VAL A 121 26.50 26.15 -37.94
CA VAL A 121 26.53 26.82 -39.25
C VAL A 121 25.21 26.58 -39.99
N LEU A 122 24.35 27.60 -39.95
CA LEU A 122 23.10 27.60 -40.70
C LEU A 122 23.33 27.54 -42.22
N ASN A 123 22.98 26.41 -42.84
CA ASN A 123 23.28 26.11 -44.24
C ASN A 123 22.19 25.26 -44.94
N SER A 124 22.52 24.65 -46.09
CA SER A 124 21.59 23.84 -46.87
C SER A 124 21.15 22.54 -46.19
N ASN A 125 21.98 21.99 -45.30
CA ASN A 125 21.63 20.82 -44.50
C ASN A 125 20.46 21.14 -43.56
N ASP A 126 20.52 22.30 -42.90
CA ASP A 126 19.44 22.78 -42.04
C ASP A 126 18.17 23.04 -42.81
N THR A 127 18.28 23.57 -44.03
CA THR A 127 17.14 23.76 -44.93
C THR A 127 16.47 22.43 -45.26
N ALA A 128 17.26 21.38 -45.53
CA ALA A 128 16.71 20.05 -45.81
C ALA A 128 16.01 19.45 -44.59
N LEU A 129 16.56 19.64 -43.39
CA LEU A 129 15.95 19.20 -42.13
C LEU A 129 14.67 19.98 -41.80
N PHE A 130 14.68 21.31 -41.99
CA PHE A 130 13.50 22.16 -41.86
C PHE A 130 12.38 21.74 -42.82
N VAL A 131 12.71 21.50 -44.09
CA VAL A 131 11.73 21.01 -45.08
C VAL A 131 11.21 19.63 -44.69
N ASN A 132 12.06 18.74 -44.17
CA ASN A 132 11.60 17.45 -43.66
C ASN A 132 10.65 17.60 -42.46
N ALA A 133 10.93 18.53 -41.55
CA ALA A 133 10.04 18.85 -40.42
C ALA A 133 8.70 19.46 -40.88
N LEU A 134 8.72 20.32 -41.90
CA LEU A 134 7.53 20.92 -42.49
C LEU A 134 6.67 19.88 -43.23
N LEU A 135 7.31 18.94 -43.94
CA LEU A 135 6.64 17.89 -44.70
C LEU A 135 6.12 16.75 -43.80
N SER A 136 6.76 16.51 -42.66
CA SER A 136 6.25 15.58 -41.66
C SER A 136 5.04 16.16 -40.91
N GLY A 137 4.83 17.48 -40.97
CA GLY A 137 3.71 18.16 -40.33
C GLY A 137 3.67 17.88 -38.83
N VAL A 138 4.85 17.75 -38.20
CA VAL A 138 4.96 17.36 -36.79
C VAL A 138 4.37 18.46 -35.94
N THR A 139 3.19 18.20 -35.39
CA THR A 139 2.69 18.98 -34.27
C THR A 139 3.46 18.50 -33.04
N ALA A 140 4.29 19.37 -32.47
CA ALA A 140 5.03 19.04 -31.27
C ALA A 140 4.03 18.63 -30.18
N THR A 141 4.18 17.43 -29.61
CA THR A 141 3.25 16.92 -28.59
C THR A 141 3.73 17.27 -27.20
N SER A 142 2.79 17.65 -26.33
CA SER A 142 2.96 17.80 -24.90
C SER A 142 2.19 16.70 -24.17
N THR A 143 2.67 16.33 -22.98
CA THR A 143 1.93 15.41 -22.10
C THR A 143 1.15 16.20 -21.05
N VAL A 144 -0.18 16.09 -21.10
CA VAL A 144 -1.07 16.58 -20.05
C VAL A 144 -1.29 15.44 -19.06
N THR A 145 -0.98 15.69 -17.77
CA THR A 145 -1.29 14.76 -16.68
C THR A 145 -2.45 15.31 -15.86
N LEU A 146 -3.53 14.53 -15.76
CA LEU A 146 -4.66 14.77 -14.85
C LEU A 146 -4.62 13.74 -13.73
N PHE A 147 -5.15 14.08 -12.58
CA PHE A 147 -5.24 13.19 -11.43
C PHE A 147 -6.71 12.85 -11.16
N ALA A 148 -7.06 11.57 -11.19
CA ALA A 148 -8.42 11.09 -11.05
C ALA A 148 -8.70 10.50 -9.66
N GLN A 149 -9.87 10.82 -9.12
CA GLN A 149 -10.44 10.22 -7.92
C GLN A 149 -11.79 9.59 -8.23
N GLY A 150 -12.03 8.39 -7.70
CA GLY A 150 -13.31 7.70 -7.85
C GLY A 150 -14.35 8.26 -6.87
N LEU A 151 -15.56 8.47 -7.36
CA LEU A 151 -16.71 8.90 -6.55
C LEU A 151 -17.76 7.80 -6.40
N SER A 152 -18.02 7.06 -7.48
CA SER A 152 -18.94 5.92 -7.48
C SER A 152 -18.42 4.80 -8.37
N ALA A 153 -18.56 3.56 -7.90
CA ALA A 153 -18.00 2.41 -8.58
C ALA A 153 -18.77 2.10 -9.89
N SER A 154 -18.03 1.59 -10.87
CA SER A 154 -18.50 1.23 -12.20
C SER A 154 -19.30 -0.05 -12.20
N ALA A 155 -20.60 -0.04 -11.96
CA ALA A 155 -21.42 -1.25 -12.17
C ALA A 155 -21.50 -1.67 -13.66
N ALA A 156 -21.13 -0.78 -14.58
CA ALA A 156 -21.04 -1.11 -15.99
C ALA A 156 -19.77 -1.92 -16.26
N LEU A 157 -19.90 -2.97 -17.09
CA LEU A 157 -18.78 -3.72 -17.68
C LEU A 157 -17.90 -2.87 -18.62
N CYS A 158 -18.18 -1.57 -18.69
CA CYS A 158 -17.48 -0.62 -19.53
C CYS A 158 -16.89 0.48 -18.65
N ASP A 159 -15.70 0.89 -19.03
CA ASP A 159 -14.98 1.97 -18.39
C ASP A 159 -15.69 3.32 -18.52
N THR A 160 -15.25 4.28 -17.71
CA THR A 160 -15.65 5.68 -17.87
C THR A 160 -14.66 6.32 -18.82
N PRO A 161 -15.09 6.79 -20.00
CA PRO A 161 -14.20 7.56 -20.86
C PRO A 161 -13.89 8.90 -20.21
N VAL A 162 -12.61 9.27 -20.23
CA VAL A 162 -12.12 10.62 -19.97
C VAL A 162 -11.56 11.13 -21.29
N ASP A 163 -12.26 12.09 -21.87
CA ASP A 163 -11.91 12.69 -23.15
C ASP A 163 -11.16 14.00 -22.93
N ILE A 164 -10.09 14.17 -23.70
CA ILE A 164 -9.46 15.47 -23.92
C ILE A 164 -9.79 15.93 -25.34
N LEU A 165 -10.30 17.14 -25.44
CA LEU A 165 -10.57 17.80 -26.71
C LEU A 165 -9.59 18.95 -26.90
N THR A 166 -9.16 19.22 -28.12
CA THR A 166 -8.24 20.30 -28.47
C THR A 166 -8.85 21.26 -29.48
N ASP A 167 -8.49 22.53 -29.38
CA ASP A 167 -8.69 23.57 -30.39
C ASP A 167 -7.31 23.91 -30.97
N GLU A 168 -6.78 22.97 -31.76
CA GLU A 168 -5.80 23.30 -32.81
C GLU A 168 -6.44 24.39 -33.71
N ASP A 169 -5.82 25.09 -34.63
CA ASP A 169 -6.45 26.23 -35.36
C ASP A 169 -7.01 27.44 -34.55
N MET A 170 -7.33 27.31 -33.26
CA MET A 170 -7.80 28.39 -32.36
C MET A 170 -9.09 29.09 -32.82
N ASN A 171 -9.99 28.37 -33.50
CA ASN A 171 -11.26 28.92 -33.99
C ASN A 171 -12.41 28.81 -32.97
N GLY A 172 -12.17 28.20 -31.80
CA GLY A 172 -13.17 27.93 -30.76
C GLY A 172 -13.88 26.58 -30.91
N THR A 173 -13.44 25.71 -31.83
CA THR A 173 -14.06 24.41 -32.13
C THR A 173 -13.17 23.28 -31.65
N PHE A 174 -13.53 22.76 -30.48
CA PHE A 174 -12.83 21.63 -29.89
C PHE A 174 -13.17 20.30 -30.57
N VAL A 175 -12.14 19.56 -30.95
CA VAL A 175 -12.21 18.20 -31.52
C VAL A 175 -11.60 17.18 -30.56
N LEU A 176 -12.07 15.93 -30.60
CA LEU A 176 -11.53 14.87 -29.74
C LEU A 176 -10.06 14.58 -30.10
N ALA A 177 -9.15 14.79 -29.14
CA ALA A 177 -7.72 14.52 -29.31
C ALA A 177 -7.31 13.19 -28.69
N GLY A 178 -7.98 12.76 -27.61
CA GLY A 178 -7.72 11.47 -27.00
C GLY A 178 -8.78 11.07 -25.99
N THR A 179 -8.91 9.75 -25.79
CA THR A 179 -9.77 9.14 -24.78
C THR A 179 -8.93 8.20 -23.95
N VAL A 180 -9.02 8.32 -22.63
CA VAL A 180 -8.53 7.30 -21.70
C VAL A 180 -9.71 6.67 -21.01
N GLU A 181 -9.82 5.35 -21.17
CA GLU A 181 -10.80 4.56 -20.46
C GLU A 181 -10.38 4.39 -18.99
N THR A 182 -11.32 4.62 -18.07
CA THR A 182 -11.07 4.59 -16.62
C THR A 182 -12.05 3.65 -15.90
N THR A 183 -11.53 2.58 -15.30
CA THR A 183 -12.34 1.68 -14.47
C THR A 183 -12.45 2.23 -13.04
N VAL A 184 -13.65 2.55 -12.58
CA VAL A 184 -13.86 3.00 -11.19
C VAL A 184 -14.29 1.82 -10.32
N VAL A 185 -13.55 1.52 -9.26
CA VAL A 185 -13.87 0.44 -8.33
C VAL A 185 -13.90 0.96 -6.89
N ALA A 186 -14.70 0.36 -6.04
CA ALA A 186 -14.62 0.52 -4.60
C ALA A 186 -13.76 -0.62 -4.04
N LEU A 187 -12.69 -0.27 -3.34
CA LEU A 187 -11.97 -1.19 -2.47
C LEU A 187 -12.35 -0.82 -1.04
N THR A 188 -12.79 -1.76 -0.21
CA THR A 188 -13.03 -1.55 1.22
C THR A 188 -12.21 -2.55 2.04
N LEU A 189 -11.78 -2.11 3.21
CA LEU A 189 -10.89 -2.87 4.10
C LEU A 189 -11.49 -2.82 5.50
N THR A 190 -11.80 -3.98 6.06
CA THR A 190 -12.45 -4.10 7.38
C THR A 190 -11.97 -5.35 8.11
N PRO A 191 -11.73 -5.29 9.44
CA PRO A 191 -11.86 -4.12 10.31
C PRO A 191 -10.66 -3.16 10.21
N SER A 192 -10.78 -1.96 10.78
CA SER A 192 -9.70 -0.96 10.87
C SER A 192 -8.98 -0.97 12.22
N SER A 193 -9.25 -1.96 13.06
CA SER A 193 -8.60 -2.15 14.34
C SER A 193 -8.74 -3.59 14.79
N GLY A 194 -7.85 -4.02 15.67
CA GLY A 194 -7.90 -5.35 16.26
C GLY A 194 -6.50 -5.84 16.63
N PRO A 195 -6.40 -7.02 17.22
CA PRO A 195 -5.11 -7.60 17.57
C PRO A 195 -4.33 -8.09 16.35
N VAL A 196 -3.11 -8.53 16.61
CA VAL A 196 -2.34 -9.34 15.66
C VAL A 196 -3.12 -10.59 15.31
N GLY A 197 -3.01 -11.03 14.06
CA GLY A 197 -3.81 -12.14 13.56
C GLY A 197 -5.22 -11.73 13.14
N THR A 198 -5.63 -10.48 13.33
CA THR A 198 -6.94 -10.00 12.86
C THR A 198 -7.03 -10.16 11.34
N PRO A 199 -8.05 -10.86 10.82
CA PRO A 199 -8.30 -10.93 9.39
C PRO A 199 -8.91 -9.62 8.90
N VAL A 200 -8.17 -8.91 8.06
CA VAL A 200 -8.66 -7.77 7.28
C VAL A 200 -9.26 -8.31 5.99
N THR A 201 -10.57 -8.17 5.86
CA THR A 201 -11.29 -8.49 4.63
C THR A 201 -11.14 -7.33 3.65
N ALA A 202 -10.53 -7.61 2.51
CA ALA A 202 -10.52 -6.74 1.34
C ALA A 202 -11.71 -7.09 0.46
N THR A 203 -12.61 -6.13 0.24
CA THR A 203 -13.74 -6.28 -0.68
C THR A 203 -13.58 -5.33 -1.85
N ILE A 204 -13.62 -5.86 -3.08
CA ILE A 204 -13.67 -5.06 -4.30
C ILE A 204 -15.09 -5.08 -4.87
N ALA A 205 -15.60 -3.92 -5.25
CA ALA A 205 -16.92 -3.77 -5.83
C ALA A 205 -16.89 -2.75 -6.98
N PRO A 206 -17.39 -3.10 -8.17
CA PRO A 206 -17.86 -4.45 -8.56
C PRO A 206 -16.70 -5.39 -8.87
N ALA A 207 -16.96 -6.70 -8.79
CA ALA A 207 -16.07 -7.69 -9.39
C ALA A 207 -16.24 -7.66 -10.92
N ILE A 208 -15.24 -7.11 -11.59
CA ILE A 208 -15.16 -7.11 -13.05
C ILE A 208 -13.82 -7.76 -13.39
N ALA A 209 -13.80 -8.74 -14.29
CA ALA A 209 -12.53 -9.31 -14.76
C ALA A 209 -11.68 -8.20 -15.43
N PRO A 210 -10.37 -8.15 -15.19
CA PRO A 210 -9.51 -9.05 -14.41
C PRO A 210 -9.37 -8.65 -12.92
N LEU A 211 -10.10 -7.65 -12.44
CA LEU A 211 -10.10 -7.19 -11.05
C LEU A 211 -10.93 -8.10 -10.14
N THR A 212 -10.57 -9.38 -10.13
CA THR A 212 -11.17 -10.43 -9.30
C THR A 212 -10.09 -11.11 -8.50
N PHE A 213 -10.34 -11.34 -7.20
CA PHE A 213 -9.42 -12.11 -6.38
C PHE A 213 -9.29 -13.53 -6.94
N THR A 214 -8.05 -14.00 -7.04
CA THR A 214 -7.70 -15.35 -7.48
C THR A 214 -6.55 -15.87 -6.61
N GLY A 215 -6.25 -17.17 -6.70
CA GLY A 215 -5.05 -17.76 -6.09
C GLY A 215 -3.71 -17.20 -6.59
N ALA A 216 -3.68 -16.23 -7.51
CA ALA A 216 -2.49 -15.52 -7.96
C ALA A 216 -2.41 -14.07 -7.45
N THR A 217 -3.46 -13.58 -6.76
CA THR A 217 -3.50 -12.20 -6.25
C THR A 217 -2.46 -12.00 -5.16
N THR A 218 -1.71 -10.90 -5.22
CA THR A 218 -0.75 -10.50 -4.18
C THR A 218 -1.15 -9.14 -3.60
N ALA A 219 -0.56 -8.77 -2.47
CA ALA A 219 -0.76 -7.45 -1.91
C ALA A 219 0.51 -6.89 -1.26
N GLN A 220 0.56 -5.57 -1.12
CA GLN A 220 1.63 -4.87 -0.44
C GLN A 220 1.03 -3.73 0.38
N TRP A 221 1.40 -3.62 1.64
CA TRP A 221 1.03 -2.49 2.50
C TRP A 221 2.26 -1.67 2.84
N SER A 222 2.29 -0.41 2.43
CA SER A 222 3.37 0.52 2.78
C SER A 222 2.83 1.68 3.60
N GLY A 223 3.55 2.11 4.63
CA GLY A 223 3.06 3.13 5.54
C GLY A 223 4.04 3.51 6.63
N VAL A 224 3.54 4.17 7.67
CA VAL A 224 4.26 4.47 8.91
C VAL A 224 3.41 4.03 10.09
N PHE A 225 4.05 3.70 11.21
CA PHE A 225 3.36 3.66 12.48
C PHE A 225 3.23 5.10 13.02
N GLN A 226 2.00 5.53 13.26
CA GLN A 226 1.69 6.82 13.86
C GLN A 226 1.27 6.60 15.33
N PRO A 227 2.13 6.89 16.32
CA PRO A 227 1.73 6.87 17.72
C PRO A 227 0.71 7.97 18.02
N MET A 228 -0.13 7.79 19.05
CA MET A 228 -1.03 8.85 19.54
C MET A 228 -0.27 10.10 20.02
N VAL A 229 0.96 9.91 20.53
CA VAL A 229 1.86 10.97 20.97
C VAL A 229 3.25 10.69 20.40
N GLY A 230 3.84 11.68 19.73
CA GLY A 230 5.19 11.59 19.15
C GLY A 230 5.21 11.63 17.63
N SER A 231 6.41 11.51 17.08
CA SER A 231 6.64 11.51 15.63
C SER A 231 6.34 10.13 15.02
N PRO A 232 5.88 10.07 13.75
CA PRO A 232 5.73 8.80 13.05
C PRO A 232 7.06 8.04 12.91
N SER A 233 6.96 6.71 12.82
CA SER A 233 8.10 5.82 12.59
C SER A 233 8.71 5.99 11.20
N ALA A 234 9.83 5.31 10.96
CA ALA A 234 10.29 5.05 9.59
C ALA A 234 9.22 4.29 8.79
N THR A 235 9.29 4.40 7.45
CA THR A 235 8.35 3.74 6.55
C THR A 235 8.53 2.22 6.59
N PHE A 236 7.42 1.51 6.77
CA PHE A 236 7.34 0.06 6.64
C PHE A 236 6.79 -0.37 5.27
N GLN A 237 7.12 -1.60 4.87
CA GLN A 237 6.45 -2.29 3.77
C GLN A 237 6.22 -3.77 4.10
N ILE A 238 4.97 -4.22 4.08
CA ILE A 238 4.58 -5.63 4.24
C ILE A 238 4.16 -6.17 2.88
N GLN A 239 4.80 -7.24 2.41
CA GLN A 239 4.47 -7.95 1.18
C GLN A 239 3.70 -9.23 1.51
N TYR A 240 2.52 -9.38 0.93
CA TYR A 240 1.70 -10.58 1.02
C TYR A 240 1.81 -11.35 -0.30
N GLY A 241 2.44 -12.52 -0.25
CA GLY A 241 2.46 -13.45 -1.36
C GLY A 241 1.07 -14.05 -1.64
N ALA A 242 0.94 -14.77 -2.75
CA ALA A 242 -0.35 -15.29 -3.20
C ALA A 242 -1.00 -16.27 -2.21
N ALA A 243 -0.20 -17.03 -1.46
CA ALA A 243 -0.70 -17.91 -0.39
C ALA A 243 -1.22 -17.16 0.85
N GLN A 244 -0.80 -15.90 1.03
CA GLN A 244 -1.15 -15.05 2.19
C GLN A 244 -2.36 -14.16 1.89
N VAL A 245 -2.65 -13.89 0.61
CA VAL A 245 -3.91 -13.28 0.18
C VAL A 245 -4.94 -14.37 -0.04
N ARG A 246 -5.74 -14.64 1.00
CA ARG A 246 -6.66 -15.79 1.02
C ARG A 246 -7.97 -15.42 0.33
N GLU A 247 -8.12 -15.85 -0.91
CA GLU A 247 -9.36 -15.69 -1.66
C GLU A 247 -10.56 -16.33 -0.91
N GLN A 248 -11.62 -15.56 -0.71
CA GLN A 248 -12.92 -16.04 -0.23
C GLN A 248 -13.92 -16.13 -1.38
N SER A 249 -13.86 -15.17 -2.31
CA SER A 249 -14.66 -15.11 -3.53
C SER A 249 -13.99 -14.19 -4.55
N ALA A 250 -14.51 -14.11 -5.78
CA ALA A 250 -14.04 -13.15 -6.78
C ALA A 250 -14.05 -11.68 -6.30
N THR A 251 -14.91 -11.32 -5.35
CA THR A 251 -15.02 -9.98 -4.77
C THR A 251 -14.27 -9.79 -3.45
N GLN A 252 -13.83 -10.87 -2.80
CA GLN A 252 -13.32 -10.80 -1.43
C GLN A 252 -12.08 -11.66 -1.21
N ALA A 253 -11.10 -11.10 -0.51
CA ALA A 253 -9.98 -11.84 0.05
C ALA A 253 -9.68 -11.38 1.47
N ILE A 254 -8.95 -12.22 2.20
CA ILE A 254 -8.50 -11.95 3.56
C ILE A 254 -6.99 -11.79 3.57
N LEU A 255 -6.54 -10.76 4.28
CA LEU A 255 -5.15 -10.57 4.68
C LEU A 255 -5.10 -10.63 6.20
N ILE A 256 -4.11 -11.32 6.76
CA ILE A 256 -3.95 -11.41 8.21
C ILE A 256 -2.95 -10.36 8.66
N VAL A 257 -3.33 -9.50 9.62
CA VAL A 257 -2.40 -8.52 10.20
C VAL A 257 -1.29 -9.25 10.96
N GLY A 258 -0.03 -8.99 10.60
CA GLY A 258 1.13 -9.70 11.15
C GLY A 258 1.59 -10.91 10.32
N ASP A 259 0.89 -11.23 9.23
CA ASP A 259 1.41 -12.12 8.17
C ASP A 259 2.17 -11.27 7.12
N GLY A 260 2.80 -11.94 6.15
CA GLY A 260 3.58 -11.30 5.09
C GLY A 260 5.09 -11.20 5.37
N THR A 261 5.84 -10.86 4.33
CA THR A 261 7.28 -10.57 4.41
C THR A 261 7.49 -9.07 4.55
N LEU A 262 8.25 -8.65 5.55
CA LEU A 262 8.46 -7.26 5.87
C LEU A 262 9.75 -6.72 5.26
N VAL A 263 9.70 -5.47 4.82
CA VAL A 263 10.87 -4.66 4.47
C VAL A 263 10.78 -3.39 5.32
N ASN A 264 11.77 -3.20 6.22
CA ASN A 264 11.83 -2.15 7.25
C ASN A 264 10.68 -2.26 8.27
N ALA A 265 10.90 -2.99 9.35
CA ALA A 265 9.90 -3.09 10.41
C ALA A 265 9.56 -1.70 10.98
N PRO A 266 8.27 -1.37 11.17
CA PRO A 266 7.95 -0.31 12.11
C PRO A 266 8.48 -0.78 13.46
N ASP A 267 9.28 0.06 14.11
CA ASP A 267 9.82 -0.26 15.42
C ASP A 267 8.71 -0.17 16.47
N PHE A 268 7.97 -1.27 16.66
CA PHE A 268 6.95 -1.35 17.71
C PHE A 268 7.57 -1.33 19.12
N ALA A 269 8.91 -1.46 19.27
CA ALA A 269 9.61 -1.37 20.55
C ALA A 269 9.19 -0.14 21.35
N THR A 270 9.00 1.00 20.67
CA THR A 270 8.67 2.28 21.29
C THR A 270 7.18 2.45 21.64
N THR A 271 6.33 1.46 21.34
CA THR A 271 4.88 1.68 21.18
C THR A 271 4.05 0.91 22.20
N ARG A 272 4.38 1.04 23.48
CA ARG A 272 3.36 0.92 24.54
C ARG A 272 2.19 1.88 24.30
N ALA A 273 2.47 2.98 23.61
CA ALA A 273 1.47 3.96 23.24
C ALA A 273 0.54 3.41 22.15
N PRO A 274 -0.79 3.45 22.34
CA PRO A 274 -1.74 3.20 21.27
C PRO A 274 -1.41 4.07 20.04
N GLY A 275 -1.64 3.52 18.86
CA GLY A 275 -1.32 4.16 17.59
C GLY A 275 -1.98 3.46 16.41
N SER A 276 -1.59 3.81 15.20
CA SER A 276 -2.13 3.19 13.99
C SER A 276 -1.05 2.98 12.95
N LEU A 277 -1.11 1.84 12.28
CA LEU A 277 -0.40 1.61 11.03
C LEU A 277 -1.15 2.35 9.94
N VAL A 278 -0.61 3.47 9.49
CA VAL A 278 -1.24 4.35 8.49
C VAL A 278 -0.45 4.23 7.20
N GLY A 279 -1.11 3.85 6.12
CA GLY A 279 -0.43 3.60 4.86
C GLY A 279 -1.36 3.44 3.68
N THR A 280 -0.85 2.86 2.59
CA THR A 280 -1.61 2.43 1.43
C THR A 280 -1.49 0.93 1.28
N LEU A 281 -2.62 0.23 1.32
CA LEU A 281 -2.68 -1.17 0.92
C LEU A 281 -2.93 -1.23 -0.59
N THR A 282 -2.03 -1.91 -1.28
CA THR A 282 -2.01 -2.10 -2.72
C THR A 282 -2.25 -3.57 -3.02
N ILE A 283 -3.24 -3.89 -3.85
CA ILE A 283 -3.60 -5.24 -4.25
C ILE A 283 -3.32 -5.39 -5.75
N SER A 284 -2.62 -6.46 -6.11
CA SER A 284 -2.21 -6.73 -7.49
C SER A 284 -2.98 -7.91 -8.08
N PHE A 285 -3.71 -7.63 -9.17
CA PHE A 285 -4.47 -8.59 -9.97
C PHE A 285 -3.75 -8.82 -11.31
N GLY A 286 -2.59 -9.47 -11.26
CA GLY A 286 -1.69 -9.60 -12.42
C GLY A 286 -0.99 -8.27 -12.74
N SER A 287 -1.21 -7.74 -13.94
CA SER A 287 -0.69 -6.42 -14.35
C SER A 287 -1.45 -5.24 -13.74
N ASN A 288 -2.63 -5.48 -13.16
CA ASN A 288 -3.50 -4.44 -12.62
C ASN A 288 -3.26 -4.24 -11.13
N VAL A 289 -3.21 -2.98 -10.69
CA VAL A 289 -2.86 -2.63 -9.31
C VAL A 289 -3.85 -1.63 -8.72
N VAL A 290 -4.48 -2.00 -7.61
CA VAL A 290 -5.50 -1.22 -6.90
C VAL A 290 -4.96 -0.79 -5.55
N GLY A 291 -4.86 0.52 -5.31
CA GLY A 291 -4.31 1.07 -4.05
C GLY A 291 -5.38 1.82 -3.26
N LYS A 292 -5.43 1.60 -1.94
CA LYS A 292 -6.30 2.32 -1.03
C LYS A 292 -5.56 2.74 0.25
N PRO A 293 -5.68 4.02 0.68
CA PRO A 293 -5.28 4.42 2.01
C PRO A 293 -5.98 3.56 3.06
N PHE A 294 -5.20 2.98 3.97
CA PHE A 294 -5.67 2.11 5.02
C PHE A 294 -4.97 2.47 6.33
N SER A 295 -5.77 2.59 7.38
CA SER A 295 -5.30 2.75 8.74
C SER A 295 -5.80 1.58 9.56
N PHE A 296 -4.89 0.92 10.27
CA PHE A 296 -5.22 -0.14 11.21
C PHE A 296 -4.67 0.21 12.58
N ALA A 297 -5.55 0.28 13.59
CA ALA A 297 -5.13 0.47 14.97
C ALA A 297 -4.90 -0.91 15.64
N PRO A 298 -3.64 -1.35 15.82
CA PRO A 298 -3.38 -2.58 16.56
C PRO A 298 -3.82 -2.41 18.01
N SER A 299 -4.63 -3.35 18.50
CA SER A 299 -4.94 -3.43 19.93
C SER A 299 -3.96 -4.37 20.63
N PRO A 300 -3.40 -4.00 21.79
CA PRO A 300 -2.66 -4.94 22.62
C PRO A 300 -3.64 -5.99 23.16
N THR A 301 -3.43 -7.27 22.84
CA THR A 301 -4.27 -8.36 23.36
C THR A 301 -3.49 -9.61 23.74
N GLY A 302 -2.16 -9.57 23.64
CA GLY A 302 -1.37 -10.65 24.18
C GLY A 302 -1.46 -10.62 25.70
N GLN A 303 -1.98 -11.69 26.28
CA GLN A 303 -2.05 -11.88 27.72
C GLN A 303 -0.96 -12.84 28.15
N TRP A 304 -0.38 -12.58 29.31
CA TRP A 304 0.45 -13.56 29.96
C TRP A 304 -0.45 -14.50 30.76
N ARG A 305 -0.24 -15.81 30.65
CA ARG A 305 -0.92 -16.79 31.50
C ARG A 305 0.12 -17.62 32.24
N LYS A 306 -0.10 -17.87 33.53
CA LYS A 306 0.74 -18.83 34.25
C LYS A 306 0.44 -20.23 33.73
N ILE A 307 1.45 -21.07 33.61
CA ILE A 307 1.26 -22.48 33.26
C ILE A 307 1.20 -23.27 34.56
N ASP A 308 0.04 -23.83 34.85
CA ASP A 308 -0.19 -24.64 36.04
C ASP A 308 0.09 -26.10 35.70
N TYR A 309 1.08 -26.68 36.38
CA TYR A 309 1.33 -28.11 36.39
C TYR A 309 0.50 -28.70 37.54
N LEU A 310 -0.39 -29.64 37.24
CA LEU A 310 -1.22 -30.29 38.26
C LEU A 310 -0.29 -31.03 39.24
N ASP A 311 -0.19 -30.49 40.46
CA ASP A 311 0.88 -30.80 41.39
C ASP A 311 0.53 -32.02 42.28
N ASP A 312 1.31 -33.08 42.10
CA ASP A 312 1.72 -34.01 43.15
C ASP A 312 2.67 -35.10 42.60
N SER A 313 3.87 -34.74 42.14
CA SER A 313 5.06 -35.62 41.91
C SER A 313 4.91 -36.92 41.08
N ILE A 314 3.71 -37.27 40.63
CA ILE A 314 3.32 -38.54 39.98
C ILE A 314 2.21 -38.31 38.93
N SER A 315 1.48 -37.19 39.00
CA SER A 315 0.42 -36.86 38.03
C SER A 315 1.01 -36.55 36.64
N THR A 316 0.63 -37.36 35.64
CA THR A 316 0.99 -37.21 34.22
C THR A 316 0.00 -36.32 33.46
N GLY A 317 -0.73 -35.45 34.15
CA GLY A 317 -1.69 -34.55 33.50
C GLY A 317 -0.98 -33.54 32.58
N PRO A 318 -1.57 -33.18 31.43
CA PRO A 318 -1.03 -32.09 30.62
C PRO A 318 -1.09 -30.77 31.41
N PRO A 319 -0.14 -29.84 31.17
CA PRO A 319 -0.19 -28.51 31.77
C PRO A 319 -1.48 -27.79 31.36
N VAL A 320 -1.95 -26.89 32.22
CA VAL A 320 -3.17 -26.10 31.99
C VAL A 320 -2.82 -24.62 32.04
N LEU A 321 -3.44 -23.81 31.18
CA LEU A 321 -3.34 -22.37 31.24
C LEU A 321 -4.13 -21.84 32.45
N GLY A 322 -3.41 -21.19 33.37
CA GLY A 322 -3.97 -20.54 34.54
C GLY A 322 -4.57 -19.17 34.25
N MET A 323 -4.80 -18.40 35.31
CA MET A 323 -5.26 -17.02 35.19
C MET A 323 -4.14 -16.08 34.74
N GLU A 324 -4.51 -14.91 34.21
CA GLU A 324 -3.57 -13.83 33.97
C GLU A 324 -2.97 -13.36 35.30
N PRO A 325 -1.64 -13.39 35.45
CA PRO A 325 -1.00 -13.05 36.71
C PRO A 325 -1.05 -11.53 36.91
N SER A 326 -1.24 -11.09 38.16
CA SER A 326 -1.22 -9.65 38.49
C SER A 326 0.17 -9.04 38.30
N ASN A 327 1.22 -9.84 38.47
CA ASN A 327 2.62 -9.48 38.24
C ASN A 327 3.34 -10.65 37.57
N LEU A 328 4.29 -10.34 36.70
CA LEU A 328 5.13 -11.34 36.08
C LEU A 328 6.31 -11.67 37.00
N GLU A 329 6.31 -12.87 37.56
CA GLU A 329 7.38 -13.34 38.45
C GLU A 329 8.66 -13.59 37.65
N VAL A 330 9.74 -12.90 38.02
CA VAL A 330 11.06 -13.05 37.41
C VAL A 330 11.90 -13.99 38.25
N MET A 331 12.50 -14.99 37.61
CA MET A 331 13.49 -15.85 38.24
C MET A 331 14.78 -15.06 38.47
N VAL A 332 15.14 -14.90 39.74
CA VAL A 332 16.31 -14.14 40.19
C VAL A 332 17.52 -15.07 40.27
N ILE A 333 18.35 -15.06 39.24
CA ILE A 333 19.56 -15.88 39.11
C ILE A 333 20.81 -15.09 39.50
N SER A 334 20.77 -13.77 39.33
CA SER A 334 21.94 -12.89 39.51
C SER A 334 22.52 -12.84 40.94
N ILE A 335 21.82 -13.36 41.93
CA ILE A 335 22.19 -13.30 43.36
C ILE A 335 22.96 -14.57 43.80
N GLU A 336 23.04 -15.60 42.97
CA GLU A 336 23.74 -16.85 43.28
C GLU A 336 25.28 -16.74 43.18
N ASP A 337 25.99 -17.52 44.01
CA ASP A 337 27.46 -17.48 44.15
C ASP A 337 28.23 -17.85 42.85
N ASP A 338 27.65 -18.71 42.00
CA ASP A 338 28.12 -18.96 40.62
C ASP A 338 26.92 -19.09 39.67
N PRO A 339 26.54 -18.03 38.94
CA PRO A 339 25.38 -18.05 38.05
C PRO A 339 25.55 -18.96 36.82
N ASN A 340 26.76 -19.47 36.54
CA ASN A 340 27.02 -20.39 35.43
C ASN A 340 27.08 -21.87 35.85
N ALA A 341 27.11 -22.18 37.15
CA ALA A 341 27.16 -23.56 37.65
C ALA A 341 25.77 -24.21 37.84
N GLN A 342 24.71 -23.53 37.44
CA GLN A 342 23.35 -23.74 37.94
C GLN A 342 22.37 -24.37 36.93
N ASP A 343 22.82 -24.86 35.76
CA ASP A 343 21.93 -25.34 34.68
C ASP A 343 20.86 -26.33 35.17
N GLU A 344 21.22 -27.29 36.02
CA GLU A 344 20.29 -28.31 36.54
C GLU A 344 19.35 -27.78 37.64
N PHE A 345 19.84 -26.86 38.48
CA PHE A 345 19.06 -26.28 39.59
C PHE A 345 18.06 -25.21 39.09
N VAL A 346 18.47 -24.43 38.08
CA VAL A 346 17.61 -23.50 37.35
C VAL A 346 16.47 -24.28 36.68
N LEU A 347 16.78 -25.41 36.01
CA LEU A 347 15.77 -26.26 35.37
C LEU A 347 14.76 -26.86 36.37
N LEU A 348 15.21 -27.24 37.58
CA LEU A 348 14.33 -27.85 38.57
C LEU A 348 13.33 -26.85 39.19
N HIS A 349 13.74 -25.59 39.38
CA HIS A 349 12.90 -24.55 39.98
C HIS A 349 12.13 -23.70 38.97
N ALA A 350 12.56 -23.68 37.70
CA ALA A 350 11.93 -22.91 36.63
C ALA A 350 10.47 -23.28 36.37
N TYR A 351 10.03 -24.51 36.72
CA TYR A 351 8.64 -24.93 36.55
C TYR A 351 7.63 -24.00 37.23
N GLY A 352 8.00 -23.39 38.36
CA GLY A 352 7.15 -22.41 39.06
C GLY A 352 7.02 -21.05 38.34
N PHE A 353 7.88 -20.79 37.36
CA PHE A 353 8.02 -19.54 36.61
C PHE A 353 7.69 -19.71 35.11
N HIS A 354 6.99 -20.79 34.76
CA HIS A 354 6.55 -21.02 33.39
C HIS A 354 5.32 -20.17 33.08
N PHE A 355 5.46 -19.34 32.05
CA PHE A 355 4.39 -18.52 31.49
C PHE A 355 4.11 -18.93 30.04
N ALA A 356 2.90 -18.64 29.60
CA ALA A 356 2.49 -18.68 28.22
C ALA A 356 2.17 -17.26 27.72
N ALA A 357 2.59 -16.97 26.51
CA ALA A 357 2.06 -15.84 25.76
C ALA A 357 0.79 -16.32 25.04
N VAL A 358 -0.33 -15.66 25.31
CA VAL A 358 -1.64 -16.05 24.78
C VAL A 358 -2.22 -14.92 23.94
N VAL A 359 -2.66 -15.22 22.73
CA VAL A 359 -3.38 -14.30 21.85
C VAL A 359 -4.75 -14.89 21.56
N GLU A 360 -5.78 -14.14 21.91
CA GLU A 360 -7.18 -14.49 21.63
C GLU A 360 -7.71 -13.64 20.48
N ILE A 361 -8.33 -14.29 19.49
CA ILE A 361 -8.96 -13.63 18.34
C ILE A 361 -10.44 -13.98 18.36
N GLU A 362 -11.33 -13.04 18.04
CA GLU A 362 -12.76 -13.35 17.92
C GLU A 362 -13.03 -14.43 16.87
N GLU A 363 -13.75 -15.48 17.28
CA GLU A 363 -14.17 -16.55 16.39
C GLU A 363 -15.51 -16.22 15.73
N ASN A 364 -15.53 -16.31 14.41
CA ASN A 364 -16.70 -16.28 13.56
C ASN A 364 -16.46 -17.22 12.36
N PRO A 365 -17.47 -17.52 11.52
CA PRO A 365 -17.29 -18.46 10.41
C PRO A 365 -16.11 -18.14 9.48
N THR A 366 -15.83 -16.85 9.30
CA THR A 366 -14.72 -16.38 8.47
C THR A 366 -13.38 -16.62 9.16
N THR A 367 -13.21 -16.14 10.41
CA THR A 367 -11.95 -16.29 11.16
C THR A 367 -11.63 -17.75 11.43
N ALA A 368 -12.63 -18.58 11.73
CA ALA A 368 -12.47 -20.03 11.94
C ALA A 368 -11.92 -20.73 10.69
N ALA A 369 -12.49 -20.43 9.51
CA ALA A 369 -12.06 -21.02 8.24
C ALA A 369 -10.68 -20.52 7.78
N SER A 370 -10.33 -19.27 8.08
CA SER A 370 -9.11 -18.64 7.59
C SER A 370 -7.98 -18.58 8.62
N SER A 371 -8.19 -19.00 9.87
CA SER A 371 -7.15 -18.95 10.91
C SER A 371 -5.93 -19.81 10.55
N PRO A 372 -4.69 -19.28 10.67
CA PRO A 372 -3.50 -20.10 10.51
C PRO A 372 -3.33 -21.12 11.66
N ALA A 373 -2.53 -22.15 11.44
CA ALA A 373 -2.20 -23.11 12.49
C ALA A 373 -1.29 -22.49 13.57
N THR A 374 -0.50 -21.49 13.20
CA THR A 374 0.46 -20.80 14.07
C THR A 374 0.43 -19.30 13.83
N LEU A 375 0.76 -18.51 14.85
CA LEU A 375 1.07 -17.09 14.77
C LEU A 375 2.49 -16.85 15.28
N SER A 376 3.14 -15.79 14.82
CA SER A 376 4.40 -15.34 15.40
C SER A 376 4.19 -14.04 16.16
N VAL A 377 4.79 -13.94 17.34
CA VAL A 377 4.81 -12.74 18.19
C VAL A 377 6.24 -12.43 18.62
N ASP A 378 6.51 -11.18 18.97
CA ASP A 378 7.70 -10.81 19.70
C ASP A 378 7.36 -10.66 21.18
N LEU A 379 8.28 -11.08 22.04
CA LEU A 379 8.19 -10.84 23.47
C LEU A 379 9.21 -9.78 23.83
N VAL A 380 8.74 -8.67 24.37
CA VAL A 380 9.58 -7.50 24.65
C VAL A 380 9.54 -7.20 26.13
N SER A 381 10.70 -7.11 26.74
CA SER A 381 10.87 -6.65 28.12
C SER A 381 11.27 -5.18 28.11
N TYR A 382 10.82 -4.47 29.13
CA TYR A 382 11.10 -3.05 29.36
C TYR A 382 11.67 -2.85 30.76
N ASP A 383 12.57 -1.89 30.88
CA ASP A 383 13.06 -1.42 32.17
C ASP A 383 12.05 -0.50 32.88
N PRO A 384 12.29 -0.09 34.13
CA PRO A 384 11.39 0.83 34.86
C PRO A 384 11.23 2.22 34.22
N SER A 385 12.08 2.57 33.24
CA SER A 385 11.98 3.80 32.46
C SER A 385 11.27 3.59 31.12
N ASP A 386 10.60 2.44 30.93
CA ASP A 386 9.93 2.02 29.70
C ASP A 386 10.86 1.91 28.47
N VAL A 387 12.17 1.72 28.69
CA VAL A 387 13.13 1.47 27.61
C VAL A 387 13.18 -0.02 27.32
N GLU A 388 13.13 -0.41 26.04
CA GLU A 388 13.29 -1.81 25.64
C GLU A 388 14.62 -2.36 26.17
N PHE A 389 14.53 -3.44 26.93
CA PHE A 389 15.65 -4.06 27.62
C PHE A 389 16.13 -5.33 26.90
N HIS A 390 15.20 -6.13 26.39
CA HIS A 390 15.46 -7.37 25.68
C HIS A 390 14.24 -7.83 24.90
N ARG A 391 14.47 -8.44 23.73
CA ARG A 391 13.43 -8.93 22.82
C ARG A 391 13.72 -10.36 22.39
N LEU A 392 12.71 -11.21 22.49
CA LEU A 392 12.67 -12.49 21.78
C LEU A 392 11.85 -12.29 20.51
N SER A 393 12.50 -12.44 19.36
CA SER A 393 11.84 -12.29 18.06
C SER A 393 11.27 -13.61 17.57
N SER A 394 10.14 -13.56 16.86
CA SER A 394 9.55 -14.72 16.16
C SER A 394 9.16 -15.89 17.08
N VAL A 395 8.64 -15.58 18.27
CA VAL A 395 8.07 -16.57 19.17
C VAL A 395 6.81 -17.15 18.54
N THR A 396 6.83 -18.45 18.26
CA THR A 396 5.69 -19.15 17.65
C THR A 396 4.62 -19.47 18.70
N LEU A 397 3.40 -19.03 18.45
CA LEU A 397 2.19 -19.42 19.17
C LEU A 397 1.42 -20.45 18.34
N THR A 398 0.97 -21.53 18.96
CA THR A 398 0.22 -22.59 18.29
C THR A 398 -1.26 -22.45 18.59
N LYS A 399 -2.11 -22.64 17.57
CA LYS A 399 -3.56 -22.63 17.74
C LYS A 399 -4.01 -23.80 18.63
N VAL A 400 -4.80 -23.51 19.66
CA VAL A 400 -5.41 -24.53 20.52
C VAL A 400 -6.56 -25.18 19.75
N THR A 401 -6.49 -26.50 19.54
CA THR A 401 -7.61 -27.25 18.98
C THR A 401 -8.61 -27.59 20.08
N ASN A 402 -9.83 -27.04 20.00
CA ASN A 402 -10.89 -27.18 20.98
C ASN A 402 -10.55 -26.56 22.35
N ASP A 403 -10.35 -25.24 22.39
CA ASP A 403 -10.20 -24.47 23.63
C ASP A 403 -11.48 -24.44 24.50
N GLY A 404 -12.62 -24.85 23.94
CA GLY A 404 -13.90 -24.91 24.63
C GLY A 404 -14.65 -23.58 24.66
N ASP A 405 -14.11 -22.54 24.02
CA ASP A 405 -14.78 -21.25 23.84
C ASP A 405 -15.09 -21.03 22.35
N PRO A 406 -16.35 -21.21 21.91
CA PRO A 406 -16.73 -21.05 20.51
C PRO A 406 -16.74 -19.59 20.04
N THR A 407 -16.37 -18.64 20.90
CA THR A 407 -16.30 -17.21 20.59
C THR A 407 -14.89 -16.72 20.37
N LYS A 408 -13.87 -17.56 20.61
CA LYS A 408 -12.46 -17.20 20.52
C LYS A 408 -11.65 -18.28 19.83
N ILE A 409 -10.64 -17.84 19.08
CA ILE A 409 -9.54 -18.68 18.62
C ILE A 409 -8.35 -18.35 19.50
N VAL A 410 -7.91 -19.31 20.32
CA VAL A 410 -6.77 -19.15 21.21
C VAL A 410 -5.48 -19.63 20.54
N TYR A 411 -4.44 -18.78 20.58
CA TYR A 411 -3.06 -19.15 20.26
C TYR A 411 -2.20 -19.02 21.50
N THR A 412 -1.33 -20.00 21.73
CA THR A 412 -0.53 -20.02 22.95
C THR A 412 0.87 -20.56 22.70
N SER A 413 1.86 -20.05 23.44
CA SER A 413 3.24 -20.50 23.33
C SER A 413 3.48 -21.84 24.02
N ASP A 414 2.75 -22.19 25.09
CA ASP A 414 3.02 -23.40 25.90
C ASP A 414 2.91 -24.71 25.10
N LEU A 415 2.02 -24.75 24.10
CA LEU A 415 1.91 -25.87 23.15
C LEU A 415 3.16 -26.07 22.27
N ALA A 416 3.99 -25.03 22.15
CA ALA A 416 5.28 -25.10 21.46
C ALA A 416 6.45 -25.13 22.46
N LYS A 417 6.63 -24.04 23.23
CA LYS A 417 7.60 -23.91 24.33
C LYS A 417 7.09 -22.91 25.38
N PRO A 418 7.14 -23.24 26.69
CA PRO A 418 6.88 -22.28 27.75
C PRO A 418 7.92 -21.15 27.77
N ILE A 419 7.58 -20.03 28.42
CA ILE A 419 8.43 -18.86 28.58
C ILE A 419 8.85 -18.75 30.05
N ILE A 420 10.14 -18.49 30.29
CA ILE A 420 10.69 -18.15 31.60
C ILE A 420 11.24 -16.74 31.55
N LEU A 421 10.94 -15.96 32.59
CA LEU A 421 11.47 -14.63 32.80
C LEU A 421 12.70 -14.72 33.70
N VAL A 422 13.84 -14.21 33.25
CA VAL A 422 15.12 -14.29 33.99
C VAL A 422 15.77 -12.94 34.13
N ASP A 423 16.39 -12.64 35.27
CA ASP A 423 17.13 -11.37 35.45
C ASP A 423 18.56 -11.40 34.90
N TYR A 424 19.09 -12.60 34.63
CA TYR A 424 20.45 -12.85 34.19
C TYR A 424 20.50 -13.32 32.72
N PRO A 425 21.49 -12.88 31.91
CA PRO A 425 21.63 -13.35 30.54
C PRO A 425 22.10 -14.80 30.51
N LEU A 426 21.19 -15.72 30.24
CA LEU A 426 21.47 -17.14 30.02
C LEU A 426 21.67 -17.44 28.52
N HIS A 427 22.48 -18.46 28.22
CA HIS A 427 22.70 -18.90 26.84
C HIS A 427 21.50 -19.72 26.32
N PRO A 428 20.74 -19.28 25.30
CA PRO A 428 19.51 -19.96 24.88
C PRO A 428 19.72 -21.42 24.43
N MET A 429 20.86 -21.75 23.83
CA MET A 429 21.18 -23.14 23.43
C MET A 429 21.29 -24.12 24.61
N ALA A 430 21.53 -23.66 25.83
CA ALA A 430 21.53 -24.53 27.01
C ALA A 430 20.10 -24.94 27.44
N PHE A 431 19.09 -24.20 26.96
CA PHE A 431 17.70 -24.37 27.36
C PHE A 431 16.77 -24.50 26.14
N PRO A 432 16.96 -25.53 25.28
CA PRO A 432 16.28 -25.62 23.99
C PRO A 432 14.76 -25.77 24.08
N ASN A 433 14.22 -26.13 25.25
CA ASN A 433 12.80 -26.43 25.46
C ASN A 433 11.98 -25.25 26.00
N VAL A 434 12.61 -24.11 26.26
CA VAL A 434 11.96 -22.92 26.84
C VAL A 434 12.38 -21.68 26.04
N TYR A 435 11.55 -20.64 26.11
CA TYR A 435 11.94 -19.29 25.72
C TYR A 435 12.43 -18.54 26.95
N LEU A 436 13.63 -17.95 26.88
CA LEU A 436 14.21 -17.17 27.98
C LEU A 436 14.08 -15.67 27.69
N LEU A 437 13.11 -15.01 28.32
CA LEU A 437 12.95 -13.57 28.20
C LEU A 437 13.65 -12.89 29.38
N ARG A 438 14.72 -12.17 29.08
CA ARG A 438 15.45 -11.38 30.08
C ARG A 438 14.57 -10.24 30.60
N MET A 439 14.64 -9.96 31.90
CA MET A 439 13.96 -8.87 32.60
C MET A 439 14.96 -8.11 33.48
N PRO A 440 14.68 -6.85 33.88
CA PRO A 440 15.51 -6.13 34.85
C PRO A 440 15.56 -6.85 36.21
N ALA A 441 16.70 -6.75 36.89
CA ALA A 441 16.86 -7.27 38.25
C ALA A 441 15.81 -6.66 39.20
N GLY A 442 15.29 -7.48 40.12
CA GLY A 442 14.25 -7.07 41.06
C GLY A 442 12.81 -7.09 40.51
N GLY A 443 12.61 -7.43 39.23
CA GLY A 443 11.26 -7.57 38.65
C GLY A 443 10.52 -6.25 38.44
N GLU A 444 11.21 -5.11 38.54
CA GLU A 444 10.62 -3.76 38.37
C GLU A 444 10.32 -3.41 36.90
N GLY A 445 10.74 -4.27 35.97
CA GLY A 445 10.41 -4.15 34.56
C GLY A 445 9.03 -4.68 34.21
N THR A 446 8.69 -4.61 32.94
CA THR A 446 7.41 -5.12 32.42
C THR A 446 7.64 -5.85 31.11
N ALA A 447 6.75 -6.78 30.74
CA ALA A 447 6.86 -7.50 29.48
C ALA A 447 5.57 -7.36 28.65
N ALA A 448 5.73 -7.20 27.35
CA ALA A 448 4.64 -7.12 26.39
C ALA A 448 4.76 -8.23 25.34
N ILE A 449 3.61 -8.69 24.88
CA ILE A 449 3.48 -9.57 23.72
C ILE A 449 3.04 -8.66 22.57
N VAL A 450 3.91 -8.48 21.59
CA VAL A 450 3.68 -7.57 20.47
C VAL A 450 3.68 -8.38 19.16
N PRO A 451 3.02 -7.89 18.10
CA PRO A 451 3.12 -8.52 16.77
C PRO A 451 4.56 -8.78 16.39
N HIS A 452 4.89 -10.01 16.00
CA HIS A 452 6.08 -10.24 15.21
C HIS A 452 5.78 -9.72 13.82
N ILE A 453 6.51 -8.71 13.40
CA ILE A 453 6.49 -8.28 12.01
C ILE A 453 7.91 -8.53 11.53
N GLY A 454 8.06 -9.49 10.60
CA GLY A 454 9.25 -10.29 10.34
C GLY A 454 10.64 -9.61 10.31
N SER A 455 11.67 -10.45 10.44
CA SER A 455 13.08 -10.14 10.15
C SER A 455 13.42 -10.29 8.68
#